data_AF-A0A2B7Z1Z4-F1
#
_entry.id   AF-A0A2B7Z1Z4-F1
#
_cell.length_a   1.000
_cell.length_b   1.000
_cell.length_c   1.000
_cell.angle_alpha   90.00
_cell.angle_beta   90.00
_cell.angle_gamma   90.00
#
_symmetry.space_group_name_H-M   'P 1'
#
loop_
_entity.id
_entity.type
_entity.pdbx_description
1 polymer ?
#
loop_
_entity_poly.entity_id
_entity_poly.type
_entity_poly.pdbx_seq_one_letter_code
_entity_poly.pdbx_strand_id
1 'polypeptide(L)'
;MPSTYEKPKPWDTDDIDKWKVEEFKPEHNSGGTFTEESSFVSLFPKYREVYLKETWPLITKSLEKHGIACTLDLVEGSMTVKTTRKTYDPAAILNARDLIKLLSRSVPAPQAIKILEDGEACDIIKIRSLVRNKERFVKRRQRILGPNGSTLKALELLTGTYLLVQGNTVAAMGPYKGLKEIRRVVEDCMNNIHPIYHIKELMIKRELAKDPKLANESWDRFLPHFKKRTLSKRRVPFKVTDKTKKNYTPFPPQQEKSKVDLQIETGEYFLSKQANERAQKEAVMEKQRVKREEKMKALEKEFVPPKEAGEEEKKKQKKKRKREEEDAAAAVGGGEAVGEKKKKKKKKSKAEQED
;
A
#
# COMPACT_ATOMS: atom_id res chain seq x y z
N MET A 1 34.22 33.89 15.87
CA MET A 1 34.54 35.17 16.54
C MET A 1 33.38 35.49 17.48
N PRO A 2 33.62 35.76 18.77
CA PRO A 2 32.58 36.28 19.65
C PRO A 2 32.14 37.65 19.13
N SER A 3 30.83 37.91 19.13
CA SER A 3 30.24 39.15 18.62
C SER A 3 30.77 40.36 19.41
N THR A 4 31.45 41.30 18.74
CA THR A 4 31.93 42.55 19.34
C THR A 4 30.79 43.49 19.79
N TYR A 5 29.53 43.15 19.48
CA TYR A 5 28.33 43.92 19.78
C TYR A 5 27.53 43.41 20.99
N GLU A 6 27.89 42.26 21.57
CA GLU A 6 27.25 41.76 22.80
C GLU A 6 27.86 42.44 24.03
N LYS A 7 27.36 43.65 24.35
CA LYS A 7 27.62 44.27 25.65
C LYS A 7 26.99 43.39 26.75
N PRO A 8 27.69 43.11 27.86
CA PRO A 8 27.10 42.37 28.97
C PRO A 8 25.90 43.16 29.49
N LYS A 9 24.74 42.50 29.55
CA LYS A 9 23.50 43.06 30.10
C LYS A 9 23.49 42.71 31.59
N PRO A 10 23.68 43.67 32.52
CA PRO A 10 23.77 43.37 33.95
C PRO A 10 22.50 42.77 34.55
N TRP A 11 21.37 42.94 33.86
CA TRP A 11 20.07 42.39 34.21
C TRP A 11 19.79 41.02 33.57
N ASP A 12 20.74 40.48 32.79
CA ASP A 12 20.62 39.24 32.05
C ASP A 12 21.60 38.20 32.64
N THR A 13 21.34 37.80 33.88
CA THR A 13 22.09 36.76 34.57
C THR A 13 21.63 35.36 34.16
N ASP A 14 22.54 34.39 34.18
CA ASP A 14 22.26 32.99 33.78
C ASP A 14 21.18 32.31 34.67
N ASP A 15 20.87 32.88 35.83
CA ASP A 15 19.83 32.42 36.75
C ASP A 15 18.40 32.78 36.31
N ILE A 16 18.23 33.69 35.33
CA ILE A 16 16.91 34.17 34.89
C ILE A 16 16.35 33.25 33.79
N ASP A 17 15.29 32.51 34.12
CA ASP A 17 14.56 31.69 33.16
C ASP A 17 13.72 32.57 32.21
N LYS A 18 14.32 32.95 31.08
CA LYS A 18 13.71 33.75 30.01
C LYS A 18 12.48 33.11 29.36
N TRP A 19 12.25 31.82 29.60
CA TRP A 19 11.18 31.04 28.97
C TRP A 19 10.04 30.71 29.91
N LYS A 20 10.11 31.17 31.17
CA LYS A 20 9.02 31.03 32.13
C LYS A 20 7.85 31.90 31.69
N VAL A 21 6.73 31.25 31.38
CA VAL A 21 5.48 31.94 31.05
C VAL A 21 4.83 32.41 32.36
N GLU A 22 4.71 33.72 32.55
CA GLU A 22 3.97 34.30 33.67
C GLU A 22 2.49 34.42 33.33
N GLU A 23 1.62 34.16 34.31
CA GLU A 23 0.18 34.26 34.14
C GLU A 23 -0.24 35.71 33.84
N PHE A 24 -1.00 35.90 32.76
CA PHE A 24 -1.49 37.22 32.38
C PHE A 24 -2.67 37.63 33.25
N LYS A 25 -2.43 38.48 34.25
CA LYS A 25 -3.46 39.07 35.11
C LYS A 25 -4.14 40.29 34.46
N PRO A 26 -5.39 40.62 34.87
CA PRO A 26 -6.09 41.81 34.39
C PRO A 26 -5.31 43.12 34.53
N GLU A 27 -4.46 43.23 35.55
CA GLU A 27 -3.63 44.43 35.83
C GLU A 27 -2.56 44.69 34.76
N HIS A 28 -2.12 43.65 34.04
CA HIS A 28 -1.10 43.76 32.99
C HIS A 28 -1.67 44.29 31.67
N ASN A 29 -2.99 44.48 31.58
CA ASN A 29 -3.64 44.99 30.38
C ASN A 29 -3.46 46.52 30.23
N SER A 30 -2.26 46.91 29.81
CA SER A 30 -1.88 48.31 29.54
C SER A 30 -2.66 48.97 28.39
N GLY A 31 -3.20 48.17 27.47
CA GLY A 31 -3.93 48.64 26.28
C GLY A 31 -5.41 48.94 26.52
N GLY A 32 -5.96 48.60 27.69
CA GLY A 32 -7.37 48.78 28.01
C GLY A 32 -8.28 47.76 27.33
N THR A 33 -9.57 48.09 27.18
CA THR A 33 -10.57 47.14 26.66
C THR A 33 -10.53 47.06 25.14
N PHE A 34 -10.85 45.88 24.59
CA PHE A 34 -10.92 45.70 23.14
C PHE A 34 -12.02 46.58 22.51
N THR A 35 -11.66 47.30 21.46
CA THR A 35 -12.59 48.04 20.59
C THR A 35 -13.31 47.13 19.60
N GLU A 36 -12.64 46.07 19.15
CA GLU A 36 -13.13 45.12 18.14
C GLU A 36 -13.59 43.80 18.79
N GLU A 37 -14.54 43.14 18.13
CA GLU A 37 -15.09 41.86 18.58
C GLU A 37 -14.50 40.72 17.74
N SER A 38 -13.94 39.71 18.42
CA SER A 38 -13.51 38.45 17.83
C SER A 38 -14.55 37.38 18.13
N SER A 39 -15.03 36.69 17.11
CA SER A 39 -16.05 35.66 17.23
C SER A 39 -15.63 34.38 16.49
N PHE A 40 -15.72 33.24 17.16
CA PHE A 40 -15.47 31.91 16.57
C PHE A 40 -16.68 31.01 16.74
N VAL A 41 -16.95 30.21 15.72
CA VAL A 41 -18.08 29.26 15.69
C VAL A 41 -17.56 27.86 15.41
N SER A 42 -18.11 26.85 16.08
CA SER A 42 -17.87 25.44 15.80
C SER A 42 -19.18 24.68 15.77
N LEU A 43 -19.42 23.92 14.70
CA LEU A 43 -20.56 23.01 14.59
C LEU A 43 -20.32 21.75 15.41
N PHE A 44 -21.38 21.15 15.97
CA PHE A 44 -21.31 19.87 16.67
C PHE A 44 -22.36 18.87 16.14
N PRO A 45 -22.10 17.56 16.24
CA PRO A 45 -23.05 16.54 15.80
C PRO A 45 -24.30 16.49 16.68
N LYS A 46 -25.47 16.19 16.09
CA LYS A 46 -26.77 16.16 16.79
C LYS A 46 -26.79 15.28 18.05
N TYR A 47 -26.11 14.13 18.05
CA TYR A 47 -26.05 13.24 19.22
C TYR A 47 -25.36 13.87 20.45
N ARG A 48 -24.62 14.96 20.26
CA ARG A 48 -23.86 15.62 21.33
C ARG A 48 -24.66 16.69 22.07
N GLU A 49 -25.80 17.09 21.52
CA GLU A 49 -26.67 18.14 22.05
C GLU A 49 -27.08 17.93 23.51
N VAL A 50 -27.55 16.74 23.86
CA VAL A 50 -28.08 16.46 25.22
C VAL A 50 -27.01 16.74 26.27
N TYR A 51 -25.80 16.23 26.06
CA TYR A 51 -24.68 16.47 26.96
C TYR A 51 -24.24 17.94 26.99
N LEU A 52 -24.18 18.60 25.83
CA LEU A 52 -23.77 20.00 25.77
C LEU A 52 -24.76 20.88 26.52
N LYS A 53 -26.07 20.63 26.39
CA LYS A 53 -27.12 21.33 27.13
C LYS A 53 -26.96 21.18 28.64
N GLU A 54 -26.67 19.96 29.12
CA GLU A 54 -26.45 19.68 30.55
C GLU A 54 -25.18 20.32 31.11
N THR A 55 -24.09 20.31 30.33
CA THR A 55 -22.77 20.80 30.77
C THR A 55 -22.51 22.28 30.43
N TRP A 56 -23.35 22.92 29.63
CA TRP A 56 -23.20 24.33 29.22
C TRP A 56 -23.02 25.30 30.39
N PRO A 57 -23.78 25.20 31.51
CA PRO A 57 -23.61 26.11 32.64
C PRO A 57 -22.23 26.05 33.29
N LEU A 58 -21.52 24.93 33.17
CA LEU A 58 -20.13 24.81 33.66
C LEU A 58 -19.16 25.53 32.72
N ILE A 59 -19.40 25.44 31.41
CA ILE A 59 -18.59 26.09 30.37
C ILE A 59 -18.75 27.61 30.45
N THR A 60 -19.98 28.11 30.60
CA THR A 60 -20.26 29.55 30.74
C THR A 60 -19.52 30.14 31.94
N LYS A 61 -19.64 29.50 33.12
CA LYS A 61 -18.93 29.92 34.35
C LYS A 61 -17.41 29.92 34.20
N SER A 62 -16.86 29.02 33.37
CA SER A 62 -15.42 28.93 33.15
C SER A 62 -14.94 30.03 32.20
N LEU A 63 -15.68 30.31 31.11
CA LEU A 63 -15.35 31.35 30.14
C LEU A 63 -15.62 32.78 30.67
N GLU A 64 -16.61 32.95 31.54
CA GLU A 64 -16.91 34.23 32.20
C GLU A 64 -15.72 34.75 33.02
N LYS A 65 -14.92 33.86 33.62
CA LYS A 65 -13.69 34.24 34.36
C LYS A 65 -12.66 34.93 33.47
N HIS A 66 -12.63 34.60 32.19
CA HIS A 66 -11.77 35.23 31.19
C HIS A 66 -12.48 36.36 30.43
N GLY A 67 -13.71 36.72 30.82
CA GLY A 67 -14.50 37.75 30.17
C GLY A 67 -14.95 37.38 28.75
N ILE A 68 -15.11 36.09 28.44
CA ILE A 68 -15.53 35.60 27.12
C ILE A 68 -17.01 35.19 27.19
N ALA A 69 -17.81 35.66 26.23
CA ALA A 69 -19.19 35.26 26.08
C ALA A 69 -19.28 33.97 25.24
N CYS A 70 -20.20 33.07 25.59
CA CYS A 70 -20.46 31.87 24.81
C CYS A 70 -21.96 31.62 24.64
N THR A 71 -22.36 31.21 23.44
CA THR A 71 -23.74 30.86 23.11
C THR A 71 -23.80 29.45 22.51
N LEU A 72 -24.88 28.73 22.84
CA LEU A 72 -25.17 27.40 22.33
C LEU A 72 -26.46 27.47 21.51
N ASP A 73 -26.35 27.20 20.22
CA ASP A 73 -27.50 27.08 19.33
C ASP A 73 -27.83 25.60 19.07
N LEU A 74 -29.02 25.19 19.49
CA LEU A 74 -29.52 23.82 19.34
C LEU A 74 -30.27 23.60 18.01
N VAL A 75 -30.70 24.67 17.35
CA VAL A 75 -31.39 24.62 16.06
C VAL A 75 -30.36 24.41 14.96
N GLU A 76 -29.35 25.28 14.90
CA GLU A 76 -28.24 25.14 13.95
C GLU A 76 -27.24 24.05 14.35
N GLY A 77 -27.17 23.72 15.65
CA GLY A 77 -26.16 22.79 16.18
C GLY A 77 -24.77 23.40 16.21
N SER A 78 -24.67 24.67 16.65
CA SER A 78 -23.44 25.46 16.67
C SER A 78 -23.12 25.98 18.07
N MET A 79 -21.83 26.07 18.38
CA MET A 79 -21.30 26.73 19.58
C MET A 79 -20.53 27.96 19.14
N THR A 80 -20.82 29.11 19.74
CA THR A 80 -20.14 30.37 19.43
C THR A 80 -19.46 30.91 20.67
N VAL A 81 -18.24 31.41 20.52
CA VAL A 81 -17.50 32.16 21.56
C VAL A 81 -17.11 33.53 21.02
N LYS A 82 -17.26 34.56 21.85
CA LYS A 82 -17.03 35.95 21.47
C LYS A 82 -16.27 36.71 22.55
N THR A 83 -15.34 37.57 22.16
CA THR A 83 -14.73 38.52 23.09
C THR A 83 -15.77 39.54 23.54
N THR A 84 -15.58 40.08 24.75
CA THR A 84 -16.43 41.13 25.30
C THR A 84 -15.56 42.31 25.72
N ARG A 85 -16.19 43.42 26.08
CA ARG A 85 -15.48 44.58 26.67
C ARG A 85 -14.78 44.27 27.99
N LYS A 86 -15.04 43.11 28.61
CA LYS A 86 -14.41 42.66 29.85
C LYS A 86 -13.25 41.67 29.62
N THR A 87 -13.02 41.25 28.38
CA THR A 87 -11.87 40.40 28.05
C THR A 87 -10.60 41.21 28.25
N TYR A 88 -9.71 40.75 29.12
CA TYR A 88 -8.42 41.39 29.40
C TYR A 88 -7.27 40.72 28.64
N ASP A 89 -7.33 39.40 28.46
CA ASP A 89 -6.32 38.62 27.74
C ASP A 89 -6.68 38.48 26.25
N PRO A 90 -5.84 38.99 25.32
CA PRO A 90 -6.08 38.83 23.88
C PRO A 90 -5.99 37.37 23.39
N ALA A 91 -5.22 36.50 24.06
CA ALA A 91 -5.02 35.12 23.64
C ALA A 91 -6.13 34.18 24.12
N ALA A 92 -6.84 34.52 25.20
CA ALA A 92 -7.91 33.70 25.78
C ALA A 92 -9.00 33.29 24.77
N ILE A 93 -9.30 34.11 23.77
CA ILE A 93 -10.28 33.76 22.73
C ILE A 93 -9.82 32.58 21.86
N LEU A 94 -8.51 32.40 21.66
CA LEU A 94 -7.95 31.27 20.93
C LEU A 94 -8.11 29.97 21.74
N ASN A 95 -7.91 30.04 23.05
CA ASN A 95 -8.15 28.92 23.97
C ASN A 95 -9.64 28.57 24.01
N ALA A 96 -10.53 29.56 24.05
CA ALA A 96 -11.98 29.36 23.98
C ALA A 96 -12.44 28.73 22.65
N ARG A 97 -11.83 29.14 21.53
CA ARG A 97 -12.05 28.51 20.21
C ARG A 97 -11.65 27.04 20.24
N ASP A 98 -10.55 26.72 20.88
CA ASP A 98 -10.04 25.35 20.94
C ASP A 98 -10.85 24.48 21.91
N LEU A 99 -11.37 25.06 23.00
CA LEU A 99 -12.38 24.45 23.87
C LEU A 99 -13.62 24.00 23.10
N ILE A 100 -14.26 24.87 22.33
CA ILE A 100 -15.47 24.50 21.57
C ILE A 100 -15.18 23.46 20.48
N LYS A 101 -13.98 23.48 19.88
CA LYS A 101 -13.56 22.42 18.95
C LYS A 101 -13.41 21.08 19.66
N LEU A 102 -12.83 21.03 20.87
CA LEU A 102 -12.71 19.80 21.66
C LEU A 102 -14.07 19.23 22.05
N LEU A 103 -14.99 20.10 22.48
CA LEU A 103 -16.37 19.73 22.79
C LEU A 103 -17.10 19.13 21.57
N SER A 104 -16.87 19.69 20.38
CA SER A 104 -17.41 19.14 19.12
C SER A 104 -16.87 17.73 18.80
N ARG A 105 -15.66 17.40 19.29
CA ARG A 105 -15.02 16.09 19.20
C ARG A 105 -15.32 15.19 20.38
N SER A 106 -16.39 15.49 21.12
CA SER A 106 -16.92 14.68 22.23
C SER A 106 -15.95 14.51 23.40
N VAL A 107 -14.98 15.41 23.57
CA VAL A 107 -14.20 15.48 24.80
C VAL A 107 -15.12 15.89 25.96
N PRO A 108 -15.04 15.25 27.14
CA PRO A 108 -15.82 15.65 28.31
C PRO A 108 -15.49 17.08 28.76
N ALA A 109 -16.49 17.85 29.18
CA ALA A 109 -16.33 19.24 29.58
C ALA A 109 -15.29 19.45 30.70
N PRO A 110 -15.24 18.65 31.79
CA PRO A 110 -14.24 18.83 32.85
C PRO A 110 -12.79 18.67 32.35
N GLN A 111 -12.58 17.81 31.34
CA GLN A 111 -11.27 17.64 30.75
C GLN A 111 -10.96 18.73 29.72
N ALA A 112 -11.97 19.16 28.96
CA ALA A 112 -11.81 20.19 27.94
C ALA A 112 -11.49 21.56 28.54
N ILE A 113 -12.05 21.91 29.71
CA ILE A 113 -11.84 23.21 30.39
C ILE A 113 -10.37 23.46 30.74
N LYS A 114 -9.56 22.41 30.93
CA LYS A 114 -8.11 22.53 31.18
C LYS A 114 -7.35 23.24 30.05
N ILE A 115 -7.93 23.31 28.85
CA ILE A 115 -7.33 24.07 27.73
C ILE A 115 -7.27 25.59 27.98
N LEU A 116 -8.01 26.08 28.98
CA LEU A 116 -7.96 27.49 29.38
C LEU A 116 -6.73 27.79 30.26
N GLU A 117 -6.06 26.75 30.78
CA GLU A 117 -4.83 26.88 31.58
C GLU A 117 -3.61 27.01 30.64
N ASP A 118 -2.61 27.79 31.06
CA ASP A 118 -1.39 27.97 30.29
C ASP A 118 -0.56 26.69 30.21
N GLY A 119 0.04 26.43 29.05
CA GLY A 119 0.87 25.23 28.81
C GLY A 119 0.10 23.99 28.35
N GLU A 120 -1.23 24.01 28.43
CA GLU A 120 -2.11 23.03 27.81
C GLU A 120 -2.45 23.47 26.38
N ALA A 121 -2.32 22.55 25.43
CA ALA A 121 -2.69 22.78 24.04
C ALA A 121 -3.54 21.63 23.51
N CYS A 122 -4.20 21.85 22.37
CA CYS A 122 -5.00 20.81 21.72
C CYS A 122 -4.46 20.49 20.33
N ASP A 123 -4.65 19.24 19.92
CA ASP A 123 -4.38 18.81 18.56
C ASP A 123 -5.48 17.87 18.03
N ILE A 124 -6.02 18.18 16.85
CA ILE A 124 -7.05 17.39 16.18
C ILE A 124 -6.42 16.71 14.96
N ILE A 125 -6.03 15.45 15.14
CA ILE A 125 -5.34 14.67 14.12
C ILE A 125 -6.36 13.99 13.20
N LYS A 126 -6.34 14.35 11.92
CA LYS A 126 -7.22 13.77 10.90
C LYS A 126 -6.65 12.45 10.38
N ILE A 127 -7.31 11.34 10.70
CA ILE A 127 -6.83 9.99 10.33
C ILE A 127 -7.53 9.40 9.10
N ARG A 128 -8.70 9.93 8.70
CA ARG A 128 -9.50 9.35 7.59
C ARG A 128 -8.77 9.34 6.24
N SER A 129 -7.97 10.36 5.94
CA SER A 129 -7.25 10.47 4.66
C SER A 129 -6.05 9.53 4.54
N LEU A 130 -5.58 8.94 5.65
CA LEU A 130 -4.35 8.15 5.68
C LEU A 130 -4.55 6.72 5.16
N VAL A 131 -5.78 6.20 5.18
CA VAL A 131 -6.08 4.82 4.78
C VAL A 131 -7.27 4.77 3.82
N ARG A 132 -7.05 4.25 2.61
CA ARG A 132 -8.10 4.15 1.57
C ARG A 132 -9.20 3.14 1.93
N ASN A 133 -8.83 1.96 2.40
CA ASN A 133 -9.79 0.88 2.64
C ASN A 133 -10.46 1.02 4.02
N LYS A 134 -11.79 1.01 4.04
CA LYS A 134 -12.59 1.17 5.28
C LYS A 134 -12.26 0.12 6.35
N GLU A 135 -12.17 -1.16 5.99
CA GLU A 135 -11.85 -2.22 6.94
C GLU A 135 -10.46 -2.07 7.55
N ARG A 136 -9.48 -1.70 6.73
CA ARG A 136 -8.11 -1.46 7.18
C ARG A 136 -8.05 -0.24 8.11
N PHE A 137 -8.81 0.80 7.80
CA PHE A 137 -8.95 1.98 8.64
C PHE A 137 -9.52 1.61 10.01
N VAL A 138 -10.62 0.85 10.08
CA VAL A 138 -11.21 0.41 11.35
C VAL A 138 -10.23 -0.43 12.17
N LYS A 139 -9.53 -1.39 11.54
CA LYS A 139 -8.52 -2.22 12.23
C LYS A 139 -7.34 -1.39 12.75
N ARG A 140 -6.83 -0.41 11.97
CA ARG A 140 -5.73 0.47 12.41
C ARG A 140 -6.16 1.49 13.46
N ARG A 141 -7.39 2.01 13.39
CA ARG A 141 -7.96 2.87 14.43
C ARG A 141 -8.12 2.10 15.74
N GLN A 142 -8.68 0.89 15.69
CA GLN A 142 -8.82 0.03 16.86
C GLN A 142 -7.46 -0.32 17.49
N ARG A 143 -6.41 -0.44 16.67
CA ARG A 143 -5.04 -0.66 17.14
C ARG A 143 -4.50 0.49 18.00
N ILE A 144 -4.89 1.73 17.73
CA ILE A 144 -4.51 2.89 18.56
C ILE A 144 -5.13 2.76 19.97
N LEU A 145 -6.39 2.34 20.04
CA LEU A 145 -7.07 2.09 21.30
C LEU A 145 -6.43 0.92 22.07
N GLY A 146 -6.12 -0.15 21.33
CA GLY A 146 -5.60 -1.40 21.88
C GLY A 146 -6.68 -2.25 22.57
N PRO A 147 -6.33 -3.45 23.05
CA PRO A 147 -7.25 -4.27 23.83
C PRO A 147 -7.59 -3.56 25.14
N ASN A 148 -8.88 -3.44 25.46
CA ASN A 148 -9.41 -2.77 26.66
C ASN A 148 -8.87 -1.33 26.87
N GLY A 149 -8.46 -0.62 25.80
CA GLY A 149 -7.91 0.74 25.93
C GLY A 149 -6.49 0.82 26.50
N SER A 150 -5.81 -0.31 26.70
CA SER A 150 -4.46 -0.37 27.32
C SER A 150 -3.41 0.45 26.55
N THR A 151 -3.43 0.39 25.21
CA THR A 151 -2.47 1.12 24.37
C THR A 151 -2.70 2.62 24.44
N LEU A 152 -3.97 3.05 24.40
CA LEU A 152 -4.34 4.45 24.59
C LEU A 152 -3.91 4.94 25.97
N LYS A 153 -4.20 4.18 27.03
CA LYS A 153 -3.86 4.60 28.39
C LYS A 153 -2.34 4.68 28.62
N ALA A 154 -1.58 3.75 28.05
CA ALA A 154 -0.12 3.80 28.10
C ALA A 154 0.43 5.05 27.40
N LEU A 155 -0.13 5.44 26.24
CA LEU A 155 0.25 6.67 25.57
C LEU A 155 -0.06 7.89 26.45
N GLU A 156 -1.27 7.99 27.00
CA GLU A 156 -1.65 9.11 27.88
C GLU A 156 -0.68 9.31 29.05
N LEU A 157 -0.28 8.22 29.72
CA LEU A 157 0.63 8.26 30.87
C LEU A 157 2.08 8.61 30.49
N LEU A 158 2.51 8.21 29.30
CA LEU A 158 3.86 8.49 28.82
C LEU A 158 4.02 9.93 28.36
N THR A 159 3.04 10.46 27.64
CA THR A 159 3.11 11.80 27.03
C THR A 159 2.46 12.89 27.89
N GLY A 160 1.80 12.52 29.00
CA GLY A 160 1.12 13.48 29.88
C GLY A 160 -0.07 14.16 29.22
N THR A 161 -0.74 13.45 28.31
CA THR A 161 -1.80 13.98 27.46
C THR A 161 -3.09 13.20 27.65
N TYR A 162 -4.23 13.82 27.35
CA TYR A 162 -5.51 13.13 27.20
C TYR A 162 -5.78 12.80 25.72
N LEU A 163 -6.22 11.57 25.44
CA LEU A 163 -6.48 11.10 24.08
C LEU A 163 -7.91 10.61 23.93
N LEU A 164 -8.58 11.10 22.89
CA LEU A 164 -9.90 10.60 22.49
C LEU A 164 -9.91 10.21 21.02
N VAL A 165 -10.04 8.91 20.78
CA VAL A 165 -10.14 8.35 19.43
C VAL A 165 -11.61 8.22 19.06
N GLN A 166 -12.11 9.13 18.22
CA GLN A 166 -13.51 9.13 17.81
C GLN A 166 -13.67 9.28 16.30
N GLY A 167 -14.40 8.34 15.70
CA GLY A 167 -14.77 8.40 14.28
C GLY A 167 -13.56 8.46 13.35
N ASN A 168 -13.32 9.64 12.79
CA ASN A 168 -12.35 9.93 11.72
C ASN A 168 -11.17 10.80 12.17
N THR A 169 -11.14 11.14 13.45
CA THR A 169 -10.17 12.04 14.07
C THR A 169 -9.70 11.47 15.40
N VAL A 170 -8.50 11.84 15.81
CA VAL A 170 -8.00 11.63 17.18
C VAL A 170 -7.83 13.01 17.78
N ALA A 171 -8.57 13.30 18.85
CA ALA A 171 -8.38 14.52 19.62
C ALA A 171 -7.34 14.25 20.72
N ALA A 172 -6.36 15.14 20.84
CA ALA A 172 -5.34 15.10 21.86
C ALA A 172 -5.32 16.44 22.62
N MET A 173 -5.09 16.38 23.93
CA MET A 173 -4.89 17.55 24.77
C MET A 173 -3.68 17.31 25.67
N GLY A 174 -2.87 18.34 25.92
CA GLY A 174 -1.71 18.23 26.79
C GLY A 174 -0.57 19.17 26.39
N PRO A 175 0.63 18.96 26.94
CA PRO A 175 1.80 19.79 26.64
C PRO A 175 2.27 19.61 25.20
N TYR A 176 2.86 20.67 24.63
CA TYR A 176 3.35 20.70 23.24
C TYR A 176 4.30 19.55 22.87
N LYS A 177 5.19 19.15 23.79
CA LYS A 177 6.11 18.03 23.58
C LYS A 177 5.33 16.71 23.40
N GLY A 178 4.37 16.45 24.28
CA GLY A 178 3.52 15.26 24.23
C GLY A 178 2.64 15.22 22.98
N LEU A 179 2.06 16.37 22.58
CA LEU A 179 1.26 16.47 21.35
C LEU A 179 2.08 16.13 20.09
N LYS A 180 3.32 16.62 20.01
CA LYS A 180 4.22 16.32 18.88
C LYS A 180 4.54 14.82 18.78
N GLU A 181 4.78 14.18 19.93
CA GLU A 181 5.01 12.74 19.99
C GLU A 181 3.77 11.95 19.55
N ILE A 182 2.59 12.28 20.10
CA ILE A 182 1.33 11.62 19.75
C ILE A 182 1.02 11.73 18.28
N ARG A 183 1.17 12.93 17.70
CA ARG A 183 0.94 13.15 16.28
C ARG A 183 1.75 12.17 15.44
N ARG A 184 3.05 12.04 15.74
CA ARG A 184 3.94 11.07 15.11
C ARG A 184 3.43 9.64 15.31
N VAL A 185 3.09 9.24 16.55
CA VAL A 185 2.59 7.88 16.84
C VAL A 185 1.29 7.54 16.08
N VAL A 186 0.34 8.47 16.01
CA VAL A 186 -0.96 8.28 15.35
C VAL A 186 -0.79 8.18 13.84
N GLU A 187 0.00 9.08 13.24
CA GLU A 187 0.30 9.06 11.81
C GLU A 187 1.04 7.77 11.42
N ASP A 188 2.07 7.37 12.18
CA ASP A 188 2.82 6.13 11.96
C ASP A 188 1.97 4.88 12.15
N CYS A 189 1.07 4.87 13.14
CA CYS A 189 0.11 3.79 13.33
C CYS A 189 -0.81 3.62 12.12
N MET A 190 -1.26 4.73 11.56
CA MET A 190 -2.04 4.74 10.31
C MET A 190 -1.20 4.33 9.10
N ASN A 191 0.12 4.54 9.12
CA ASN A 191 1.09 4.08 8.12
C ASN A 191 1.58 2.64 8.33
N ASN A 192 0.84 1.83 9.09
CA ASN A 192 1.08 0.40 9.34
C ASN A 192 2.19 0.06 10.33
N ILE A 193 2.73 1.02 11.05
CA ILE A 193 3.62 0.75 12.18
C ILE A 193 2.71 0.41 13.38
N HIS A 194 3.16 -0.44 14.32
CA HIS A 194 2.37 -0.76 15.51
C HIS A 194 2.69 0.25 16.62
N PRO A 195 1.70 0.85 17.32
CA PRO A 195 1.94 1.88 18.33
C PRO A 195 2.80 1.39 19.51
N ILE A 196 2.76 0.10 19.82
CA ILE A 196 3.65 -0.55 20.81
C ILE A 196 5.13 -0.24 20.56
N TYR A 197 5.58 -0.10 19.31
CA TYR A 197 6.97 0.24 19.02
C TYR A 197 7.33 1.64 19.50
N HIS A 198 6.44 2.60 19.30
CA HIS A 198 6.62 3.96 19.83
C HIS A 198 6.44 4.00 21.35
N ILE A 199 5.55 3.20 21.93
CA ILE A 199 5.43 3.10 23.39
C ILE A 199 6.76 2.64 23.99
N LYS A 200 7.40 1.61 23.43
CA LYS A 200 8.74 1.16 23.85
C LYS A 200 9.80 2.25 23.65
N GLU A 201 9.77 2.93 22.51
CA GLU A 201 10.65 4.08 22.22
C GLU A 201 10.51 5.16 23.29
N LEU A 202 9.28 5.55 23.64
CA LEU A 202 8.96 6.57 24.65
C LEU A 202 9.35 6.14 26.06
N MET A 203 9.13 4.88 26.42
CA MET A 203 9.59 4.33 27.71
C MET A 203 11.11 4.45 27.84
N ILE A 204 11.86 4.07 26.82
CA ILE A 204 13.33 4.15 26.81
C ILE A 204 13.78 5.61 26.87
N LYS A 205 13.18 6.51 26.08
CA LYS A 205 13.50 7.95 26.13
C LYS A 205 13.24 8.55 27.50
N ARG A 206 12.15 8.16 28.16
CA ARG A 206 11.81 8.67 29.50
C ARG A 206 12.81 8.20 30.56
N GLU A 207 13.32 6.97 30.46
CA GLU A 207 14.39 6.50 31.36
C GLU A 207 15.73 7.18 31.05
N LEU A 208 16.13 7.28 29.77
CA LEU A 208 17.37 7.96 29.37
C LEU A 208 17.38 9.45 29.73
N ALA A 209 16.22 10.11 29.69
CA ALA A 209 16.09 11.53 30.06
C ALA A 209 16.34 11.80 31.55
N LYS A 210 16.26 10.77 32.42
CA LYS A 210 16.60 10.92 33.84
C LYS A 210 18.10 10.99 34.09
N ASP A 211 18.91 10.46 33.17
CA ASP A 211 20.36 10.43 33.31
C ASP A 211 20.99 11.74 32.79
N PRO A 212 21.57 12.59 33.67
CA PRO A 212 22.11 13.89 33.27
C PRO A 212 23.33 13.78 32.34
N LYS A 213 24.06 12.65 32.40
CA LYS A 213 25.26 12.42 31.58
C LYS A 213 24.97 12.29 30.10
N LEU A 214 23.80 11.75 29.73
CA LEU A 214 23.42 11.47 28.35
C LEU A 214 22.56 12.58 27.72
N ALA A 215 22.28 13.68 28.43
CA ALA A 215 21.36 14.72 27.98
C ALA A 215 21.80 15.42 26.68
N ASN A 216 23.11 15.53 26.45
CA ASN A 216 23.68 16.21 25.27
C ASN A 216 24.11 15.24 24.15
N GLU A 217 23.96 13.92 24.35
CA GLU A 217 24.36 12.90 23.38
C GLU A 217 23.15 12.42 22.57
N SER A 218 23.38 11.94 21.34
CA SER A 218 22.31 11.31 20.56
C SER A 218 21.92 9.95 21.15
N TRP A 219 20.62 9.73 21.36
CA TRP A 219 20.08 8.50 21.92
C TRP A 219 19.81 7.40 20.88
N ASP A 220 20.10 7.62 19.61
CA ASP A 220 19.76 6.68 18.52
C ASP A 220 20.32 5.27 18.74
N ARG A 221 21.47 5.14 19.41
CA ARG A 221 22.09 3.86 19.75
C ARG A 221 21.22 3.00 20.68
N PHE A 222 20.47 3.63 21.57
CA PHE A 222 19.62 2.96 22.56
C PHE A 222 18.19 2.75 22.06
N LEU A 223 17.79 3.48 21.02
CA LEU A 223 16.44 3.39 20.48
C LEU A 223 16.27 2.11 19.63
N PRO A 224 15.21 1.33 19.88
CA PRO A 224 14.97 0.11 19.12
C PRO A 224 14.51 0.45 17.71
N HIS A 225 15.31 0.10 16.71
CA HIS A 225 14.95 0.27 15.30
C HIS A 225 14.12 -0.92 14.79
N PHE A 226 12.79 -0.77 14.80
CA PHE A 226 11.87 -1.75 14.21
C PHE A 226 11.77 -1.57 12.70
N LYS A 227 12.85 -1.89 11.98
CA LYS A 227 12.83 -1.92 10.51
C LYS A 227 11.90 -3.04 10.05
N LYS A 228 11.04 -2.74 9.08
CA LYS A 228 10.28 -3.77 8.36
C LYS A 228 11.29 -4.72 7.71
N ARG A 229 11.43 -5.95 8.23
CA ARG A 229 12.18 -7.00 7.55
C ARG A 229 11.38 -7.39 6.31
N THR A 230 11.72 -6.81 5.17
CA THR A 230 11.25 -7.28 3.87
C THR A 230 11.98 -8.59 3.57
N LEU A 231 11.45 -9.70 4.09
CA LEU A 231 11.99 -11.05 3.87
C LEU A 231 11.93 -11.48 2.38
N SER A 232 11.36 -10.66 1.51
CA SER A 232 11.31 -10.92 0.07
C SER A 232 12.16 -9.89 -0.69
N LYS A 233 13.47 -10.12 -0.80
CA LYS A 233 14.22 -9.71 -2.01
C LYS A 233 13.87 -10.68 -3.14
N ARG A 234 12.58 -10.85 -3.43
CA ARG A 234 12.15 -11.78 -4.47
C ARG A 234 12.37 -11.08 -5.82
N ARG A 235 13.36 -11.53 -6.59
CA ARG A 235 13.67 -10.97 -7.93
C ARG A 235 12.50 -11.11 -8.90
N VAL A 236 11.64 -12.11 -8.69
CA VAL A 236 10.51 -12.44 -9.56
C VAL A 236 9.29 -12.76 -8.68
N PRO A 237 8.10 -12.19 -8.89
CA PRO A 237 6.91 -12.43 -8.05
C PRO A 237 6.52 -13.92 -7.99
N PHE A 238 5.80 -14.35 -6.93
CA PHE A 238 5.31 -15.74 -6.81
C PHE A 238 4.44 -16.17 -7.98
N LYS A 239 3.75 -15.21 -8.59
CA LYS A 239 2.98 -15.37 -9.80
C LYS A 239 3.47 -14.35 -10.81
N VAL A 240 4.30 -14.79 -11.76
CA VAL A 240 4.61 -13.99 -12.95
C VAL A 240 3.37 -14.05 -13.83
N THR A 241 2.63 -12.95 -13.86
CA THR A 241 1.54 -12.79 -14.81
C THR A 241 2.05 -11.90 -15.92
N ASP A 242 2.32 -12.48 -17.09
CA ASP A 242 2.65 -11.72 -18.29
C ASP A 242 1.42 -10.87 -18.66
N LYS A 243 1.43 -9.59 -18.25
CA LYS A 243 0.32 -8.66 -18.51
C LYS A 243 0.12 -8.38 -20.00
N THR A 244 1.15 -8.62 -20.82
CA THR A 244 1.08 -8.59 -22.29
C THR A 244 0.05 -9.55 -22.86
N LYS A 245 -0.30 -10.63 -22.14
CA LYS A 245 -1.29 -11.62 -22.59
C LYS A 245 -2.73 -11.25 -22.23
N LYS A 246 -2.96 -10.16 -21.49
CA LYS A 246 -4.29 -9.75 -21.00
C LYS A 246 -4.58 -8.28 -21.29
N ASN A 247 -4.54 -7.91 -22.57
CA ASN A 247 -4.94 -6.58 -22.99
C ASN A 247 -6.42 -6.36 -22.70
N TYR A 248 -6.75 -5.21 -22.14
CA TYR A 248 -8.13 -4.85 -21.82
C TYR A 248 -8.92 -4.66 -23.12
N THR A 249 -9.90 -5.53 -23.34
CA THR A 249 -10.93 -5.35 -24.36
C THR A 249 -12.22 -4.91 -23.66
N PRO A 250 -12.89 -3.84 -24.12
CA PRO A 250 -14.16 -3.39 -23.55
C PRO A 250 -15.30 -4.36 -23.90
N PHE A 251 -15.11 -5.20 -24.92
CA PHE A 251 -16.07 -6.22 -25.32
C PHE A 251 -15.83 -7.52 -24.55
N PRO A 252 -16.86 -8.10 -23.93
CA PRO A 252 -16.74 -9.42 -23.32
C PRO A 252 -16.47 -10.47 -24.40
N PRO A 253 -15.75 -11.56 -24.09
CA PRO A 253 -15.65 -12.70 -25.00
C PRO A 253 -17.03 -13.29 -25.23
N GLN A 254 -17.23 -13.93 -26.39
CA GLN A 254 -18.47 -14.65 -26.66
C GLN A 254 -18.67 -15.74 -25.61
N GLN A 255 -19.91 -15.90 -25.13
CA GLN A 255 -20.25 -16.99 -24.23
C GLN A 255 -20.07 -18.33 -24.96
N GLU A 256 -19.62 -19.35 -24.23
CA GLU A 256 -19.57 -20.70 -24.79
C GLU A 256 -21.00 -21.15 -25.12
N LYS A 257 -21.22 -21.52 -26.38
CA LYS A 257 -22.53 -21.95 -26.87
C LYS A 257 -23.00 -23.19 -26.12
N SER A 258 -24.28 -23.28 -25.81
CA SER A 258 -24.82 -24.47 -25.16
C SER A 258 -24.76 -25.67 -26.11
N LYS A 259 -24.85 -26.89 -25.57
CA LYS A 259 -24.95 -28.10 -26.41
C LYS A 259 -26.13 -28.03 -27.38
N VAL A 260 -27.22 -27.37 -26.98
CA VAL A 260 -28.41 -27.18 -27.82
C VAL A 260 -28.09 -26.20 -28.94
N ASP A 261 -27.42 -25.09 -28.65
CA ASP A 261 -27.02 -24.12 -29.67
C ASP A 261 -26.03 -24.73 -30.66
N LEU A 262 -25.07 -25.52 -30.18
CA LEU A 262 -24.15 -26.29 -31.04
C LEU A 262 -24.93 -27.24 -31.97
N GLN A 263 -25.95 -27.94 -31.45
CA GLN A 263 -26.78 -28.84 -32.24
C GLN A 263 -27.69 -28.11 -33.25
N ILE A 264 -28.16 -26.91 -32.90
CA ILE A 264 -28.95 -26.05 -33.80
C ILE A 264 -28.05 -25.52 -34.92
N GLU A 265 -26.82 -25.13 -34.60
CA GLU A 265 -25.82 -24.67 -35.57
C GLU A 265 -25.32 -25.78 -36.50
N THR A 266 -25.13 -27.01 -36.00
CA THR A 266 -24.75 -28.16 -36.84
C THR A 266 -25.94 -28.71 -37.64
N GLY A 267 -27.17 -28.26 -37.37
CA GLY A 267 -28.39 -28.77 -37.99
C GLY A 267 -28.81 -30.16 -37.50
N GLU A 268 -28.02 -30.80 -36.64
CA GLU A 268 -28.29 -32.10 -36.03
C GLU A 268 -29.53 -32.07 -35.14
N TYR A 269 -29.85 -30.91 -34.57
CA TYR A 269 -31.04 -30.71 -33.74
C TYR A 269 -32.34 -30.93 -34.52
N PHE A 270 -32.36 -30.57 -35.81
CA PHE A 270 -33.55 -30.65 -36.65
C PHE A 270 -33.72 -32.01 -37.35
N LEU A 271 -32.67 -32.84 -37.38
CA LEU A 271 -32.72 -34.16 -37.99
C LEU A 271 -33.44 -35.15 -37.06
N SER A 272 -34.35 -35.94 -37.64
CA SER A 272 -34.98 -37.04 -36.90
C SER A 272 -33.92 -38.10 -36.54
N LYS A 273 -34.13 -38.83 -35.44
CA LYS A 273 -33.21 -39.91 -35.01
C LYS A 273 -32.89 -40.89 -36.14
N GLN A 274 -33.88 -41.20 -36.97
CA GLN A 274 -33.71 -42.10 -38.12
C GLN A 274 -32.84 -41.49 -39.24
N ALA A 275 -32.92 -40.18 -39.49
CA ALA A 275 -32.08 -39.51 -40.47
C ALA A 275 -30.61 -39.46 -40.00
N ASN A 276 -30.40 -39.18 -38.71
CA ASN A 276 -29.07 -39.22 -38.10
C ASN A 276 -28.44 -40.62 -38.17
N GLU A 277 -29.22 -41.68 -37.90
CA GLU A 277 -28.72 -43.06 -38.01
C GLU A 277 -28.34 -43.46 -39.45
N ARG A 278 -29.06 -42.97 -40.47
CA ARG A 278 -28.71 -43.21 -41.88
C ARG A 278 -27.41 -42.52 -42.24
N ALA A 279 -27.28 -41.23 -41.90
CA ALA A 279 -26.05 -40.47 -42.12
C ALA A 279 -24.85 -41.11 -41.40
N GLN A 280 -25.04 -41.63 -40.18
CA GLN A 280 -24.00 -42.37 -39.46
C GLN A 280 -23.61 -43.67 -40.17
N LYS A 281 -24.58 -44.44 -40.66
CA LYS A 281 -24.32 -45.68 -41.42
C LYS A 281 -23.58 -45.40 -42.72
N GLU A 282 -23.96 -44.35 -43.45
CA GLU A 282 -23.27 -43.93 -44.67
C GLU A 282 -21.83 -43.51 -44.37
N ALA A 283 -21.60 -42.72 -43.32
CA ALA A 283 -20.25 -42.33 -42.90
C ALA A 283 -19.39 -43.53 -42.46
N VAL A 284 -19.97 -44.54 -41.82
CA VAL A 284 -19.26 -45.79 -41.46
C VAL A 284 -18.92 -46.60 -42.70
N MET A 285 -19.85 -46.74 -43.64
CA MET A 285 -19.63 -47.42 -44.92
C MET A 285 -18.52 -46.77 -45.74
N GLU A 286 -18.50 -45.44 -45.78
CA GLU A 286 -17.47 -44.68 -46.49
C GLU A 286 -16.09 -44.84 -45.83
N LYS A 287 -16.01 -44.77 -44.48
CA LYS A 287 -14.78 -45.06 -43.74
C LYS A 287 -14.27 -46.49 -43.97
N GLN A 288 -15.17 -47.46 -44.04
CA GLN A 288 -14.82 -48.84 -44.38
C GLN A 288 -14.30 -48.96 -45.81
N ARG A 289 -14.88 -48.23 -46.76
CA ARG A 289 -14.42 -48.17 -48.16
C ARG A 289 -13.01 -47.60 -48.24
N VAL A 290 -12.75 -46.48 -47.58
CA VAL A 290 -11.41 -45.87 -47.52
C VAL A 290 -10.38 -46.83 -46.89
N LYS A 291 -10.70 -47.46 -45.75
CA LYS A 291 -9.80 -48.45 -45.13
C LYS A 291 -9.55 -49.66 -46.02
N ARG A 292 -10.54 -50.09 -46.80
CA ARG A 292 -10.38 -51.18 -47.77
C ARG A 292 -9.44 -50.74 -48.88
N GLU A 293 -9.60 -49.54 -49.41
CA GLU A 293 -8.69 -48.96 -50.42
C GLU A 293 -7.26 -48.80 -49.87
N GLU A 294 -7.10 -48.37 -48.63
CA GLU A 294 -5.77 -48.29 -47.97
C GLU A 294 -5.14 -49.68 -47.80
N LYS A 295 -5.92 -50.69 -47.39
CA LYS A 295 -5.45 -52.07 -47.30
C LYS A 295 -5.09 -52.65 -48.66
N MET A 296 -5.89 -52.38 -49.69
CA MET A 296 -5.58 -52.80 -51.06
C MET A 296 -4.28 -52.13 -51.55
N LYS A 297 -4.11 -50.82 -51.32
CA LYS A 297 -2.87 -50.09 -51.62
C LYS A 297 -1.67 -50.61 -50.81
N ALA A 298 -1.87 -51.08 -49.58
CA ALA A 298 -0.82 -51.68 -48.77
C ALA A 298 -0.41 -53.07 -49.30
N LEU A 299 -1.38 -53.91 -49.65
CA LEU A 299 -1.16 -55.21 -50.28
C LEU A 299 -0.47 -55.08 -51.65
N GLU A 300 -0.89 -54.11 -52.48
CA GLU A 300 -0.23 -53.80 -53.75
C GLU A 300 1.24 -53.41 -53.55
N LYS A 301 1.58 -52.71 -52.45
CA LYS A 301 2.97 -52.38 -52.11
C LYS A 301 3.78 -53.59 -51.63
N GLU A 302 3.15 -54.57 -50.98
CA GLU A 302 3.81 -55.82 -50.57
C GLU A 302 4.03 -56.79 -51.74
N PHE A 303 3.14 -56.78 -52.74
CA PHE A 303 3.23 -57.67 -53.91
C PHE A 303 4.23 -57.19 -54.97
N VAL A 304 4.75 -55.97 -54.84
CA VAL A 304 5.92 -55.53 -55.61
C VAL A 304 7.16 -56.08 -54.90
N PRO A 305 7.94 -56.96 -55.55
CA PRO A 305 9.15 -57.50 -54.95
C PRO A 305 10.06 -56.36 -54.49
N PRO A 306 10.56 -56.38 -53.24
CA PRO A 306 11.60 -55.46 -52.82
C PRO A 306 12.74 -55.52 -53.83
N LYS A 307 13.15 -54.37 -54.39
CA LYS A 307 14.31 -54.35 -55.29
C LYS A 307 15.52 -54.88 -54.53
N GLU A 308 15.95 -56.10 -54.82
CA GLU A 308 17.10 -56.71 -54.18
C GLU A 308 18.39 -55.97 -54.56
N ALA A 309 19.04 -55.39 -53.57
CA ALA A 309 20.37 -54.77 -53.66
C ALA A 309 21.50 -55.82 -53.79
N GLY A 310 21.24 -56.97 -54.40
CA GLY A 310 22.17 -58.11 -54.51
C GLY A 310 22.98 -58.14 -55.82
N GLU A 311 22.48 -57.52 -56.89
CA GLU A 311 23.18 -57.47 -58.19
C GLU A 311 23.90 -56.13 -58.42
N GLU A 312 23.42 -55.02 -57.86
CA GLU A 312 24.09 -53.73 -58.02
C GLU A 312 25.36 -53.59 -57.17
N GLU A 313 25.40 -54.18 -55.97
CA GLU A 313 26.63 -54.22 -55.15
C GLU A 313 27.66 -55.22 -55.70
N LYS A 314 27.22 -56.38 -56.20
CA LYS A 314 28.12 -57.34 -56.87
C LYS A 314 28.63 -56.81 -58.21
N LYS A 315 27.82 -56.10 -59.01
CA LYS A 315 28.31 -55.38 -60.21
C LYS A 315 29.24 -54.22 -59.83
N LYS A 316 28.99 -53.47 -58.75
CA LYS A 316 29.91 -52.42 -58.27
C LYS A 316 31.24 -53.00 -57.77
N GLN A 317 31.25 -54.09 -57.00
CA GLN A 317 32.48 -54.75 -56.52
C GLN A 317 33.25 -55.44 -57.65
N LYS A 318 32.56 -56.08 -58.61
CA LYS A 318 33.21 -56.70 -59.78
C LYS A 318 33.76 -55.66 -60.76
N LYS A 319 33.10 -54.51 -60.92
CA LYS A 319 33.60 -53.36 -61.71
C LYS A 319 34.72 -52.59 -61.01
N LYS A 320 34.76 -52.59 -59.67
CA LYS A 320 35.85 -52.03 -58.87
C LYS A 320 37.11 -52.90 -58.90
N ARG A 321 36.96 -54.23 -58.79
CA ARG A 321 38.06 -55.20 -58.98
C ARG A 321 38.62 -55.17 -60.41
N LYS A 322 37.76 -55.07 -61.43
CA LYS A 322 38.21 -54.93 -62.83
C LYS A 322 38.94 -53.61 -63.10
N ARG A 323 38.52 -52.51 -62.46
CA ARG A 323 39.25 -51.23 -62.52
C ARG A 323 40.58 -51.28 -61.79
N GLU A 324 40.66 -51.90 -60.61
CA GLU A 324 41.92 -52.02 -59.86
C GLU A 324 42.94 -52.94 -60.58
N GLU A 325 42.48 -53.92 -61.36
CA GLU A 325 43.33 -54.81 -62.18
C GLU A 325 43.74 -54.15 -63.53
N GLU A 326 42.90 -53.29 -64.12
CA GLU A 326 43.24 -52.47 -65.30
C GLU A 326 44.12 -51.25 -64.95
N ASP A 327 43.94 -50.61 -63.78
CA ASP A 327 44.79 -49.51 -63.27
C ASP A 327 46.16 -50.02 -62.79
N ALA A 328 46.28 -51.27 -62.33
CA ALA A 328 47.57 -51.89 -62.00
C ALA A 328 48.40 -52.28 -63.24
N ALA A 329 47.75 -52.49 -64.39
CA ALA A 329 48.40 -52.76 -65.68
C ALA A 329 48.75 -51.47 -66.46
N ALA A 330 48.16 -50.33 -66.12
CA ALA A 330 48.39 -49.04 -66.78
C ALA A 330 49.28 -48.05 -66.00
N ALA A 331 49.75 -48.39 -64.79
CA ALA A 331 50.60 -47.54 -63.94
C ALA A 331 52.11 -47.86 -63.99
N VAL A 332 52.60 -48.43 -65.09
CA VAL A 332 53.99 -48.25 -65.55
C VAL A 332 53.96 -47.19 -66.65
N GLY A 333 53.94 -45.92 -66.26
CA GLY A 333 53.95 -44.81 -67.21
C GLY A 333 53.37 -43.48 -66.69
N GLY A 334 54.08 -42.84 -65.76
CA GLY A 334 54.22 -41.37 -65.70
C GLY A 334 53.03 -40.49 -65.26
N GLY A 335 53.25 -39.71 -64.19
CA GLY A 335 53.10 -38.24 -64.27
C GLY A 335 51.83 -37.56 -63.72
N GLU A 336 51.95 -37.09 -62.47
CA GLU A 336 51.49 -35.79 -61.94
C GLU A 336 50.01 -35.44 -61.66
N ALA A 337 49.90 -34.71 -60.52
CA ALA A 337 49.03 -33.56 -60.25
C ALA A 337 47.69 -33.72 -59.48
N VAL A 338 47.75 -33.20 -58.25
CA VAL A 338 46.77 -32.32 -57.56
C VAL A 338 45.72 -32.97 -56.65
N GLY A 339 45.94 -32.77 -55.35
CA GLY A 339 44.90 -32.77 -54.34
C GLY A 339 44.20 -31.42 -54.24
N GLU A 340 42.87 -31.42 -54.26
CA GLU A 340 42.00 -30.45 -53.59
C GLU A 340 40.54 -30.94 -53.68
N LYS A 341 39.66 -30.47 -52.77
CA LYS A 341 38.20 -30.79 -52.67
C LYS A 341 37.79 -32.00 -51.84
N LYS A 342 38.26 -32.11 -50.59
CA LYS A 342 37.52 -32.83 -49.51
C LYS A 342 37.15 -31.94 -48.32
N LYS A 343 37.05 -30.63 -48.54
CA LYS A 343 36.62 -29.61 -47.57
C LYS A 343 35.37 -28.84 -48.05
N LYS A 344 34.32 -29.52 -48.53
CA LYS A 344 33.04 -28.82 -48.85
C LYS A 344 31.74 -29.62 -48.68
N LYS A 345 31.77 -30.90 -48.30
CA LYS A 345 30.55 -31.73 -48.18
C LYS A 345 30.09 -32.03 -46.74
N LYS A 346 30.86 -31.61 -45.72
CA LYS A 346 30.50 -31.79 -44.30
C LYS A 346 29.63 -30.65 -43.73
N LYS A 347 29.20 -29.70 -44.58
CA LYS A 347 28.43 -28.50 -44.17
C LYS A 347 26.99 -28.45 -44.70
N LYS A 348 26.50 -29.48 -45.39
CA LYS A 348 25.15 -29.49 -46.01
C LYS A 348 24.18 -30.53 -45.42
N SER A 349 24.58 -31.31 -44.42
CA SER A 349 23.74 -32.33 -43.78
C SER A 349 23.26 -31.94 -42.37
N LYS A 350 23.33 -30.66 -42.00
CA LYS A 350 22.93 -30.15 -40.68
C LYS A 350 21.88 -29.03 -40.77
N ALA A 351 21.17 -28.91 -41.89
CA ALA A 351 20.22 -27.83 -42.17
C ALA A 351 18.88 -28.31 -42.80
N GLU A 352 18.54 -29.61 -42.71
CA GLU A 352 17.26 -30.15 -43.23
C GLU A 352 16.55 -31.04 -42.18
N GLN A 353 16.73 -30.70 -40.90
CA GLN A 353 15.91 -31.22 -39.79
C GLN A 353 15.53 -30.04 -38.90
N GLU A 354 14.79 -29.10 -39.47
CA GLU A 354 13.96 -28.09 -38.80
C GLU A 354 13.29 -27.28 -39.93
N ASP A 355 12.19 -27.83 -40.45
CA ASP A 355 11.03 -27.11 -41.01
C ASP A 355 9.84 -28.08 -41.06
#